data_AF-K9SLS7-F1
#
_entry.id   AF-K9SLS7-F1
#
_cell.length_a   1.000
_cell.length_b   1.000
_cell.length_c   1.000
_cell.angle_alpha   90.00
_cell.angle_beta   90.00
_cell.angle_gamma   90.00
#
_symmetry.space_group_name_H-M   'P 1'
#
loop_
_entity.id
_entity.type
_entity.pdbx_description
1 polymer ?
#
loop_
_entity_poly.entity_id
_entity_poly.type
_entity_poly.pdbx_seq_one_letter_code
_entity_poly.pdbx_strand_id
1 'polypeptide(L)'
;MIAKFLPAEFLRAQVRITAIQYLEQYLDQYLAQYPVSLGFQQHDRAKIVTHWQTQEILIKPCYPNYQAHYSCPVAFQLAHDLNQYLNRFNSPAIDQLPSTKEQSSNQSQPNRSPHLEIAPLNPEQIAQALSDRLQHLNHRLTISTISAPEIELLATSSQFYAVAAIGGHLNFRLSDRYLADCLSAYLSYFKNLNVNCDDAPSDQIDQRNKQNDLNAPVNRSIHSIDRARSLNKPNSAYPSQQSKFPGYTYVQYAYATCEAMLQLAQQEGLANASAADFNWSFLSHPEKSNQFNQFDRALQSPASPSRLIFQTEPELQLIVEILKIGDYFLSSNIPDGQPPPNVRQWQKAAYGLALSCLIFYEHCPMFGVSPAIAIARVGLFALTQQLIKLLVGNLIDLPTQL
;
A
#
# COMPACT_ATOMS: atom_id res chain seq x y z
N MET A 1 -12.45 -11.36 5.09
CA MET A 1 -11.24 -12.21 4.99
C MET A 1 -10.05 -11.45 4.39
N ILE A 2 -10.26 -10.61 3.37
CA ILE A 2 -9.19 -9.88 2.64
C ILE A 2 -8.44 -8.83 3.51
N ALA A 3 -9.08 -8.25 4.53
CA ALA A 3 -8.48 -7.21 5.36
C ALA A 3 -7.15 -7.61 6.04
N LYS A 4 -6.87 -8.91 6.22
CA LYS A 4 -5.58 -9.40 6.76
C LYS A 4 -4.40 -9.23 5.80
N PHE A 5 -4.67 -8.99 4.52
CA PHE A 5 -3.66 -8.90 3.46
C PHE A 5 -3.44 -7.45 2.97
N LEU A 6 -4.01 -6.47 3.67
CA LEU A 6 -3.72 -5.05 3.49
C LEU A 6 -2.46 -4.69 4.27
N PRO A 7 -1.27 -4.59 3.65
CA PRO A 7 -0.06 -4.32 4.40
C PRO A 7 -0.13 -2.95 5.07
N ALA A 8 -0.72 -1.94 4.42
CA ALA A 8 -0.86 -0.61 5.02
C ALA A 8 -1.73 -0.63 6.29
N GLU A 9 -2.91 -1.26 6.27
CA GLU A 9 -3.78 -1.35 7.44
C GLU A 9 -3.15 -2.20 8.56
N PHE A 10 -2.54 -3.32 8.19
CA PHE A 10 -1.85 -4.18 9.13
C PHE A 10 -0.71 -3.44 9.82
N LEU A 11 0.17 -2.81 9.06
CA LEU A 11 1.25 -1.98 9.61
C LEU A 11 0.69 -0.84 10.46
N ARG A 12 -0.43 -0.22 10.06
CA ARG A 12 -1.05 0.89 10.80
C ARG A 12 -1.49 0.45 12.18
N ALA A 13 -2.12 -0.71 12.27
CA ALA A 13 -2.52 -1.30 13.54
C ALA A 13 -1.31 -1.61 14.43
N GLN A 14 -0.26 -2.23 13.89
CA GLN A 14 0.96 -2.56 14.64
C GLN A 14 1.69 -1.32 15.16
N VAL A 15 1.84 -0.30 14.29
CA VAL A 15 2.47 0.98 14.65
C VAL A 15 1.64 1.69 15.72
N ARG A 16 0.30 1.71 15.61
CA ARG A 16 -0.57 2.33 16.62
C ARG A 16 -0.39 1.69 17.99
N ILE A 17 -0.49 0.37 18.06
CA ILE A 17 -0.33 -0.37 19.32
C ILE A 17 1.03 -0.07 19.94
N THR A 18 2.09 -0.12 19.12
CA THR A 18 3.46 0.10 19.61
C THR A 18 3.70 1.53 20.06
N ALA A 19 3.18 2.51 19.32
CA ALA A 19 3.29 3.93 19.66
C ALA A 19 2.58 4.26 20.98
N ILE A 20 1.38 3.70 21.21
CA ILE A 20 0.65 3.87 22.47
C ILE A 20 1.42 3.24 23.63
N GLN A 21 1.93 2.02 23.48
CA GLN A 21 2.72 1.37 24.53
C GLN A 21 4.01 2.13 24.85
N TYR A 22 4.67 2.68 23.83
CA TYR A 22 5.82 3.55 24.02
C TYR A 22 5.45 4.82 24.80
N LEU A 23 4.37 5.49 24.38
CA LEU A 23 3.84 6.69 25.01
C LEU A 23 3.52 6.46 26.50
N GLU A 24 2.80 5.39 26.82
CA GLU A 24 2.44 5.05 28.20
C GLU A 24 3.69 4.84 29.07
N GLN A 25 4.65 4.06 28.59
CA GLN A 25 5.90 3.84 29.31
C GLN A 25 6.70 5.13 29.49
N TYR A 26 6.77 5.97 28.46
CA TYR A 26 7.47 7.25 28.53
C TYR A 26 6.83 8.16 29.58
N LEU A 27 5.49 8.28 29.59
CA LEU A 27 4.77 9.07 30.57
C LEU A 27 4.95 8.53 32.00
N ASP A 28 4.98 7.21 32.18
CA ASP A 28 5.25 6.60 33.49
C ASP A 28 6.65 6.93 34.00
N GLN A 29 7.67 6.84 33.13
CA GLN A 29 9.05 7.21 33.46
C GLN A 29 9.17 8.71 33.79
N TYR A 30 8.51 9.55 32.99
CA TYR A 30 8.51 11.00 33.19
C TYR A 30 7.84 11.39 34.53
N LEU A 31 6.68 10.79 34.86
CA LEU A 31 5.98 11.07 36.11
C LEU A 31 6.74 10.55 37.34
N ALA A 32 7.45 9.43 37.21
CA ALA A 32 8.32 8.93 38.26
C ALA A 32 9.50 9.89 38.52
N GLN A 33 10.02 10.56 37.49
CA GLN A 33 11.11 11.53 37.61
C GLN A 33 10.64 12.89 38.15
N TYR A 34 9.39 13.30 37.86
CA TYR A 34 8.83 14.61 38.24
C TYR A 34 7.49 14.53 39.01
N PRO A 35 7.43 13.88 40.19
CA PRO A 35 6.17 13.46 40.80
C PRO A 35 5.28 14.56 41.44
N VAL A 36 5.80 15.77 41.68
CA VAL A 36 5.13 16.73 42.61
C VAL A 36 4.92 18.14 42.06
N SER A 37 5.63 18.57 41.01
CA SER A 37 5.72 20.00 40.66
C SER A 37 4.87 20.47 39.47
N LEU A 38 4.27 19.57 38.67
CA LEU A 38 3.71 19.95 37.36
C LEU A 38 2.19 19.94 37.24
N GLY A 39 1.45 19.56 38.30
CA GLY A 39 -0.01 19.46 38.23
C GLY A 39 -0.52 18.48 37.15
N PHE A 40 0.37 17.70 36.52
CA PHE A 40 0.04 16.71 35.51
C PHE A 40 -0.71 15.58 36.18
N GLN A 41 -2.02 15.53 35.97
CA GLN A 41 -2.87 14.54 36.61
C GLN A 41 -3.01 13.29 35.75
N GLN A 42 -3.42 12.18 36.38
CA GLN A 42 -3.78 10.94 35.69
C GLN A 42 -4.82 11.16 34.57
N HIS A 43 -5.66 12.21 34.70
CA HIS A 43 -6.59 12.65 33.66
C HIS A 43 -5.90 13.13 32.37
N ASP A 44 -4.79 13.85 32.47
CA ASP A 44 -4.07 14.36 31.30
C ASP A 44 -3.33 13.24 30.57
N ARG A 45 -2.79 12.27 31.31
CA ARG A 45 -2.29 11.02 30.72
C ARG A 45 -3.37 10.34 29.88
N ALA A 46 -4.56 10.13 30.46
CA ALA A 46 -5.65 9.44 29.77
C ALA A 46 -6.05 10.19 28.49
N LYS A 47 -6.10 11.53 28.50
CA LYS A 47 -6.38 12.35 27.32
C LYS A 47 -5.35 12.17 26.20
N ILE A 48 -4.05 12.21 26.53
CA ILE A 48 -2.99 12.05 25.52
C ILE A 48 -3.07 10.64 24.90
N VAL A 49 -3.25 9.61 25.72
CA VAL A 49 -3.41 8.23 25.23
C VAL A 49 -4.66 8.08 24.36
N THR A 50 -5.79 8.66 24.78
CA THR A 50 -7.05 8.61 24.02
C THR A 50 -6.94 9.35 22.69
N HIS A 51 -6.22 10.47 22.66
CA HIS A 51 -5.93 11.19 21.43
C HIS A 51 -5.15 10.30 20.44
N TRP A 52 -4.11 9.62 20.91
CA TRP A 52 -3.31 8.72 20.08
C TRP A 52 -4.01 7.42 19.67
N GLN A 53 -5.02 6.98 20.43
CA GLN A 53 -5.89 5.86 20.04
C GLN A 53 -6.75 6.18 18.83
N THR A 54 -7.22 7.43 18.72
CA THR A 54 -8.08 7.89 17.62
C THR A 54 -7.32 8.52 16.47
N GLN A 55 -6.07 8.95 16.71
CA GLN A 55 -5.22 9.58 15.70
C GLN A 55 -5.00 8.66 14.49
N GLU A 56 -5.15 9.25 13.30
CA GLU A 56 -4.82 8.58 12.05
C GLU A 56 -3.31 8.47 11.91
N ILE A 57 -2.81 7.24 11.78
CA ILE A 57 -1.39 6.98 11.53
C ILE A 57 -1.18 6.85 10.04
N LEU A 58 -0.45 7.82 9.50
CA LEU A 58 -0.14 7.88 8.09
C LEU A 58 0.93 6.85 7.74
N ILE A 59 0.57 5.88 6.89
CA ILE A 59 1.47 4.92 6.28
C ILE A 59 1.37 5.10 4.78
N LYS A 60 2.50 5.42 4.14
CA LYS A 60 2.56 5.71 2.71
C LYS A 60 3.56 4.78 2.03
N PRO A 61 3.21 4.19 0.88
CA PRO A 61 4.19 3.50 0.05
C PRO A 61 5.25 4.49 -0.43
N CYS A 62 6.54 4.13 -0.36
CA CYS A 62 7.61 5.14 -0.31
C CYS A 62 8.85 4.88 -1.19
N TYR A 63 8.82 3.84 -2.02
CA TYR A 63 9.88 3.58 -3.00
C TYR A 63 9.87 4.60 -4.14
N PRO A 64 11.03 5.05 -4.68
CA PRO A 64 12.42 4.63 -4.38
C PRO A 64 13.10 5.31 -3.18
N ASN A 65 12.48 6.33 -2.58
CA ASN A 65 13.16 7.25 -1.67
C ASN A 65 13.83 6.61 -0.44
N TYR A 66 13.37 5.43 0.00
CA TYR A 66 13.77 4.84 1.29
C TYR A 66 14.18 3.36 1.25
N GLN A 67 14.43 2.77 0.08
CA GLN A 67 14.68 1.32 -0.08
C GLN A 67 13.70 0.43 0.73
N ALA A 68 12.47 0.90 0.86
CA ALA A 68 11.43 0.32 1.71
C ALA A 68 10.09 0.35 0.98
N HIS A 69 9.20 -0.54 1.37
CA HIS A 69 7.86 -0.60 0.79
C HIS A 69 7.00 0.55 1.32
N TYR A 70 7.04 0.79 2.63
CA TYR A 70 6.26 1.85 3.30
C TYR A 70 7.12 2.73 4.20
N SER A 71 6.67 3.97 4.43
CA SER A 71 7.23 4.90 5.41
C SER A 71 6.12 5.48 6.30
N CYS A 72 6.47 5.76 7.55
CA CYS A 72 5.57 6.31 8.56
C CYS A 72 6.27 7.40 9.39
N PRO A 73 5.78 8.66 9.40
CA PRO A 73 6.38 9.75 10.17
C PRO A 73 5.90 9.79 11.64
N VAL A 74 5.45 8.66 12.20
CA VAL A 74 4.78 8.60 13.51
C VAL A 74 5.65 9.13 14.64
N ALA A 75 6.97 8.91 14.61
CA ALA A 75 7.86 9.35 15.67
C ALA A 75 8.02 10.87 15.70
N PHE A 76 8.04 11.51 14.53
CA PHE A 76 8.00 12.97 14.41
C PHE A 76 6.73 13.56 15.01
N GLN A 77 5.57 13.00 14.65
CA GLN A 77 4.28 13.44 15.19
C GLN A 77 4.23 13.24 16.72
N LEU A 78 4.70 12.09 17.21
CA LEU A 78 4.73 11.78 18.64
C LEU A 78 5.64 12.72 19.42
N ALA A 79 6.84 13.00 18.91
CA ALA A 79 7.76 13.95 19.51
C ALA A 79 7.15 15.36 19.57
N HIS A 80 6.54 15.80 18.48
CA HIS A 80 5.90 17.10 18.39
C HIS A 80 4.78 17.25 19.41
N ASP A 81 3.85 16.29 19.45
CA ASP A 81 2.69 16.33 20.34
C ASP A 81 3.13 16.27 21.80
N LEU A 82 4.07 15.38 22.15
CA LEU A 82 4.62 15.29 23.51
C LEU A 82 5.28 16.59 23.95
N ASN A 83 6.12 17.19 23.11
CA ASN A 83 6.76 18.47 23.42
C ASN A 83 5.72 19.59 23.59
N GLN A 84 4.65 19.62 22.77
CA GLN A 84 3.55 20.57 22.97
C GLN A 84 2.85 20.38 24.31
N TYR A 85 2.55 19.13 24.69
CA TYR A 85 1.92 18.84 25.97
C TYR A 85 2.82 19.28 27.12
N LEU A 86 4.08 18.87 27.14
CA LEU A 86 5.04 19.22 28.20
C LEU A 86 5.23 20.73 28.35
N ASN A 87 5.32 21.47 27.23
CA ASN A 87 5.46 22.93 27.26
C ASN A 87 4.24 23.63 27.86
N ARG A 88 3.02 23.10 27.67
CA ARG A 88 1.80 23.66 28.28
C ARG A 88 1.80 23.54 29.80
N PHE A 89 2.37 22.47 30.36
CA PHE A 89 2.49 22.29 31.81
C PHE A 89 3.64 23.08 32.43
N ASN A 90 4.71 23.30 31.67
CA ASN A 90 5.87 24.08 32.13
C ASN A 90 5.64 25.59 32.07
N SER A 91 4.69 26.07 31.26
CA SER A 91 4.33 27.48 31.28
C SER A 91 3.64 27.75 32.62
N PRO A 92 4.24 28.55 33.53
CA PRO A 92 3.51 28.97 34.72
C PRO A 92 2.21 29.57 34.20
N ALA A 93 1.08 29.18 34.78
CA ALA A 93 -0.14 29.93 34.59
C ALA A 93 0.21 31.34 35.05
N ILE A 94 0.59 32.21 34.12
CA ILE A 94 0.65 33.64 34.34
C ILE A 94 -0.81 33.95 34.50
N ASP A 95 -1.25 33.85 35.75
CA ASP A 95 -2.57 34.27 36.16
C ASP A 95 -2.79 35.60 35.48
N GLN A 96 -3.75 35.62 34.55
CA GLN A 96 -4.42 36.83 34.14
C GLN A 96 -5.22 37.30 35.36
N LEU A 97 -4.52 37.63 36.44
CA LEU A 97 -5.09 38.39 37.54
C LEU A 97 -5.39 39.75 36.91
N PRO A 98 -6.67 40.16 36.82
CA PRO A 98 -7.01 41.47 36.29
C PRO A 98 -6.23 42.52 37.08
N SER A 99 -5.47 43.34 36.36
CA SER A 99 -4.57 44.34 36.92
C SER A 99 -5.38 45.38 37.73
N THR A 100 -5.58 45.14 39.02
CA THR A 100 -6.00 46.18 39.94
C THR A 100 -4.79 47.09 40.15
N LYS A 101 -4.83 48.26 39.51
CA LYS A 101 -3.85 49.32 39.71
C LYS A 101 -3.87 49.74 41.17
N GLU A 102 -2.88 49.34 41.95
CA GLU A 102 -2.48 50.11 43.12
C GLU A 102 -0.96 50.01 43.32
N GLN A 103 -0.35 51.18 43.23
CA GLN A 103 1.08 51.42 43.33
C GLN A 103 1.50 51.24 44.79
N SER A 104 2.53 50.42 45.05
CA SER A 104 3.45 50.70 46.15
C SER A 104 4.81 50.07 45.92
N SER A 105 5.80 50.91 46.14
CA SER A 105 7.23 50.79 45.89
C SER A 105 7.95 49.79 46.82
N ASN A 106 9.05 49.24 46.29
CA ASN A 106 10.15 48.54 46.97
C ASN A 106 9.86 47.14 47.52
N GLN A 107 9.98 46.12 46.67
CA GLN A 107 10.26 44.76 47.12
C GLN A 107 11.31 44.07 46.24
N SER A 108 12.32 43.56 46.93
CA SER A 108 13.46 42.76 46.47
C SER A 108 13.01 41.64 45.53
N GLN A 109 13.66 41.52 44.37
CA GLN A 109 13.36 40.47 43.39
C GLN A 109 13.43 39.09 44.09
N PRO A 110 12.33 38.32 44.13
CA PRO A 110 12.37 36.98 44.68
C PRO A 110 13.26 36.12 43.77
N ASN A 111 14.15 35.38 44.42
CA ASN A 111 15.06 34.43 43.82
C ASN A 111 14.26 33.50 42.89
N ARG A 112 14.36 33.67 41.57
CA ARG A 112 13.66 32.84 40.59
C ARG A 112 14.20 31.42 40.74
N SER A 113 13.36 30.49 41.14
CA SER A 113 13.67 29.07 41.16
C SER A 113 14.21 28.65 39.77
N PRO A 114 15.25 27.81 39.72
CA PRO A 114 15.83 27.38 38.45
C PRO A 114 14.75 26.73 37.60
N HIS A 115 14.46 27.31 36.44
CA HIS A 115 13.61 26.68 35.43
C HIS A 115 14.29 25.37 35.04
N LEU A 116 13.63 24.24 35.33
CA LEU A 116 14.03 22.96 34.74
C LEU A 116 13.75 23.02 33.24
N GLU A 117 14.80 23.21 32.46
CA GLU A 117 14.74 23.11 31.01
C GLU A 117 14.68 21.63 30.64
N ILE A 118 13.46 21.14 30.35
CA ILE A 118 13.28 19.78 29.85
C ILE A 118 13.75 19.76 28.41
N ALA A 119 14.81 18.99 28.14
CA ALA A 119 15.31 18.80 26.80
C ALA A 119 14.20 18.24 25.88
N PRO A 120 14.00 18.82 24.69
CA PRO A 120 12.96 18.37 23.77
C PRO A 120 13.23 16.92 23.33
N LEU A 121 12.15 16.14 23.19
CA LEU A 121 12.24 14.78 22.69
C LEU A 121 12.77 14.75 21.25
N ASN A 122 13.80 13.94 21.01
CA ASN A 122 14.36 13.74 19.69
C ASN A 122 13.52 12.70 18.90
N PRO A 123 12.93 13.06 17.74
CA PRO A 123 12.19 12.15 16.88
C PRO A 123 12.95 10.89 16.47
N GLU A 124 14.27 10.97 16.28
CA GLU A 124 15.10 9.83 15.86
C GLU A 124 15.25 8.80 16.97
N GLN A 125 15.37 9.24 18.23
CA GLN A 125 15.41 8.34 19.39
C GLN A 125 14.07 7.62 19.56
N ILE A 126 12.96 8.34 19.38
CA ILE A 126 11.61 7.73 19.39
C ILE A 126 11.48 6.73 18.24
N ALA A 127 11.90 7.09 17.03
CA ALA A 127 11.85 6.17 15.88
C ALA A 127 12.68 4.90 16.13
N GLN A 128 13.88 5.02 16.69
CA GLN A 128 14.71 3.87 17.05
C GLN A 128 14.00 2.98 18.08
N ALA A 129 13.47 3.55 19.15
CA ALA A 129 12.77 2.80 20.18
C ALA A 129 11.50 2.10 19.65
N LEU A 130 10.75 2.74 18.74
CA LEU A 130 9.61 2.13 18.08
C LEU A 130 10.04 0.99 17.15
N SER A 131 11.11 1.19 16.38
CA SER A 131 11.69 0.17 15.49
C SER A 131 12.06 -1.10 16.27
N ASP A 132 12.80 -0.97 17.38
CA ASP A 132 13.24 -2.09 18.19
C ASP A 132 12.06 -2.88 18.78
N ARG A 133 11.03 -2.17 19.26
CA ARG A 133 9.79 -2.79 19.78
C ARG A 133 9.00 -3.50 18.69
N LEU A 134 8.87 -2.89 17.51
CA LEU A 134 8.17 -3.49 16.38
C LEU A 134 8.85 -4.77 15.91
N GLN A 135 10.18 -4.80 15.87
CA GLN A 135 10.95 -6.01 15.57
C GLN A 135 10.69 -7.11 16.60
N HIS A 136 10.71 -6.77 17.90
CA HIS A 136 10.42 -7.73 18.96
C HIS A 136 8.97 -8.25 18.91
N LEU A 137 7.98 -7.39 18.67
CA LEU A 137 6.57 -7.78 18.52
C LEU A 137 6.36 -8.69 17.32
N ASN A 138 6.99 -8.39 16.19
CA ASN A 138 6.89 -9.22 15.00
C ASN A 138 7.44 -10.63 15.26
N HIS A 139 8.58 -10.76 15.96
CA HIS A 139 9.08 -12.06 16.40
C HIS A 139 8.13 -12.80 17.36
N ARG A 140 7.42 -12.09 18.26
CA ARG A 140 6.47 -12.73 19.18
C ARG A 140 5.19 -13.20 18.50
N LEU A 141 4.65 -12.43 17.54
CA LEU A 141 3.47 -12.83 16.78
C LEU A 141 3.72 -14.16 16.07
N THR A 142 4.91 -14.31 15.48
CA THR A 142 5.39 -15.54 14.85
C THR A 142 5.33 -16.76 15.80
N ILE A 143 5.70 -16.59 17.08
CA ILE A 143 5.70 -17.67 18.09
C ILE A 143 4.27 -18.02 18.57
N SER A 144 3.39 -17.04 18.72
CA SER A 144 2.05 -17.24 19.32
C SER A 144 1.08 -18.04 18.44
N THR A 145 1.31 -18.10 17.13
CA THR A 145 0.51 -18.89 16.17
C THR A 145 0.78 -20.41 16.21
N ILE A 146 1.67 -20.88 17.09
CA ILE A 146 2.22 -22.26 17.10
C ILE A 146 1.43 -23.22 18.02
N SER A 147 0.19 -22.90 18.40
CA SER A 147 -0.60 -23.77 19.30
C SER A 147 -1.31 -24.96 18.61
N ALA A 148 -0.97 -25.29 17.35
CA ALA A 148 -1.46 -26.48 16.65
C ALA A 148 -0.27 -27.40 16.25
N PRO A 149 -0.24 -28.66 16.72
CA PRO A 149 0.95 -29.53 16.64
C PRO A 149 1.33 -30.00 15.22
N GLU A 150 0.54 -29.71 14.18
CA GLU A 150 0.87 -30.10 12.78
C GLU A 150 1.46 -28.95 11.94
N ILE A 151 1.66 -27.75 12.49
CA ILE A 151 2.17 -26.56 11.78
C ILE A 151 3.47 -26.05 12.40
N GLU A 152 4.33 -26.94 12.93
CA GLU A 152 5.60 -26.52 13.56
C GLU A 152 6.68 -26.09 12.55
N LEU A 153 6.62 -26.54 11.28
CA LEU A 153 7.67 -26.19 10.29
C LEU A 153 7.43 -24.88 9.52
N LEU A 154 6.28 -24.22 9.68
CA LEU A 154 5.86 -23.13 8.80
C LEU A 154 5.81 -21.74 9.46
N ALA A 155 6.21 -21.60 10.72
CA ALA A 155 5.88 -20.42 11.53
C ALA A 155 7.09 -19.63 12.05
N THR A 156 8.13 -19.39 11.27
CA THR A 156 9.34 -18.66 11.75
C THR A 156 9.67 -17.35 11.04
N SER A 157 8.94 -16.96 9.99
CA SER A 157 9.28 -15.75 9.23
C SER A 157 8.56 -14.52 9.77
N SER A 158 9.33 -13.55 10.25
CA SER A 158 8.91 -12.16 10.51
C SER A 158 8.14 -11.60 9.32
N GLN A 159 6.97 -10.98 9.53
CA GLN A 159 6.14 -10.45 8.42
C GLN A 159 6.76 -9.21 7.75
N PHE A 160 7.38 -8.33 8.53
CA PHE A 160 8.08 -7.13 8.05
C PHE A 160 9.31 -6.79 8.89
N TYR A 161 10.15 -5.92 8.37
CA TYR A 161 11.27 -5.29 9.08
C TYR A 161 10.98 -3.81 9.20
N ALA A 162 11.07 -3.26 10.41
CA ALA A 162 11.00 -1.83 10.66
C ALA A 162 12.43 -1.32 10.87
N VAL A 163 12.76 -0.19 10.26
CA VAL A 163 14.05 0.51 10.42
C VAL A 163 13.78 1.98 10.65
N ALA A 164 14.38 2.53 11.70
CA ALA A 164 14.35 3.98 11.95
C ALA A 164 15.21 4.69 10.89
N ALA A 165 14.67 5.79 10.35
CA ALA A 165 15.32 6.63 9.37
C ALA A 165 15.43 8.08 9.86
N ILE A 166 16.29 8.83 9.19
CA ILE A 166 16.58 10.24 9.49
C ILE A 166 15.28 11.05 9.55
N GLY A 167 15.20 11.97 10.51
CA GLY A 167 14.04 12.85 10.69
C GLY A 167 12.85 12.17 11.39
N GLY A 168 13.05 11.02 12.03
CA GLY A 168 11.99 10.35 12.81
C GLY A 168 10.99 9.57 11.95
N HIS A 169 11.43 9.08 10.79
CA HIS A 169 10.64 8.17 9.95
C HIS A 169 10.85 6.72 10.37
N LEU A 170 9.81 5.90 10.25
CA LEU A 170 9.90 4.45 10.27
C LEU A 170 9.72 3.93 8.85
N ASN A 171 10.70 3.18 8.35
CA ASN A 171 10.66 2.54 7.05
C ASN A 171 10.38 1.05 7.22
N PHE A 172 9.44 0.52 6.44
CA PHE A 172 8.99 -0.86 6.52
C PHE A 172 9.34 -1.62 5.27
N ARG A 173 10.06 -2.73 5.45
CA ARG A 173 10.31 -3.71 4.40
C ARG A 173 9.49 -4.97 4.69
N LEU A 174 8.51 -5.30 3.86
CA LEU A 174 7.82 -6.58 3.96
C LEU A 174 8.81 -7.74 3.69
N SER A 175 8.63 -8.85 4.41
CA SER A 175 9.30 -10.10 4.06
C SER A 175 8.76 -10.63 2.73
N ASP A 176 9.56 -11.39 1.98
CA ASP A 176 9.10 -11.98 0.72
C ASP A 176 7.86 -12.83 0.88
N ARG A 177 7.80 -13.61 1.98
CA ARG A 177 6.67 -14.49 2.22
C ARG A 177 5.39 -13.69 2.45
N TYR A 178 5.44 -12.68 3.32
CA TYR A 178 4.27 -11.84 3.56
C TYR A 178 3.90 -11.03 2.32
N LEU A 179 4.91 -10.56 1.57
CA LEU A 179 4.69 -9.91 0.29
C LEU A 179 4.00 -10.85 -0.71
N ALA A 180 4.46 -12.08 -0.86
CA ALA A 180 3.85 -13.09 -1.72
C ALA A 180 2.40 -13.37 -1.33
N ASP A 181 2.12 -13.49 -0.03
CA ASP A 181 0.76 -13.67 0.49
C ASP A 181 -0.14 -12.48 0.10
N CYS A 182 0.36 -11.24 0.23
CA CYS A 182 -0.34 -10.03 -0.19
C CYS A 182 -0.58 -9.97 -1.70
N LEU A 183 0.44 -10.24 -2.52
CA LEU A 183 0.32 -10.26 -3.99
C LEU A 183 -0.66 -11.36 -4.46
N SER A 184 -0.65 -12.52 -3.79
CA SER A 184 -1.59 -13.61 -4.06
C SER A 184 -3.03 -13.23 -3.73
N ALA A 185 -3.25 -12.56 -2.59
CA ALA A 185 -4.55 -12.08 -2.19
C ALA A 185 -5.09 -11.03 -3.17
N TYR A 186 -4.23 -10.13 -3.63
CA TYR A 186 -4.56 -9.14 -4.65
C TYR A 186 -4.93 -9.78 -5.98
N LEU A 187 -4.10 -10.70 -6.49
CA LEU A 187 -4.40 -11.41 -7.74
C LEU A 187 -5.76 -12.10 -7.65
N SER A 188 -6.03 -12.79 -6.54
CA SER A 188 -7.31 -13.47 -6.30
C SER A 188 -8.49 -12.49 -6.25
N TYR A 189 -8.31 -11.35 -5.58
CA TYR A 189 -9.33 -10.31 -5.49
C TYR A 189 -9.65 -9.71 -6.88
N PHE A 190 -8.62 -9.36 -7.65
CA PHE A 190 -8.80 -8.76 -8.98
C PHE A 190 -9.34 -9.74 -10.02
N LYS A 191 -8.98 -11.03 -9.93
CA LYS A 191 -9.59 -12.09 -10.76
C LYS A 191 -11.11 -12.10 -10.59
N ASN A 192 -11.57 -12.04 -9.34
CA ASN A 192 -13.02 -12.05 -9.04
C ASN A 192 -13.74 -10.79 -9.52
N LEU A 193 -13.05 -9.64 -9.56
CA LEU A 193 -13.62 -8.40 -10.11
C LEU A 193 -13.77 -8.46 -11.64
N ASN A 194 -12.81 -9.05 -12.35
CA ASN A 194 -12.80 -9.11 -13.81
C ASN A 194 -13.86 -10.06 -14.40
N VAL A 195 -14.24 -11.13 -13.69
CA VAL A 195 -15.29 -12.08 -14.15
C VAL A 195 -16.61 -11.38 -14.45
N ASN A 196 -16.91 -10.26 -13.80
CA ASN A 196 -18.16 -9.53 -14.00
C ASN A 196 -18.17 -8.61 -15.23
N CYS A 197 -17.03 -8.35 -15.86
CA CYS A 197 -16.94 -7.43 -17.01
C CYS A 197 -17.11 -8.13 -18.36
N ASP A 198 -16.65 -9.38 -18.49
CA ASP A 198 -16.65 -10.11 -19.76
C ASP A 198 -18.01 -10.78 -20.08
N ASP A 199 -18.90 -10.97 -19.09
CA ASP A 199 -20.19 -11.66 -19.23
C ASP A 199 -21.40 -10.74 -19.42
N ALA A 200 -21.23 -9.42 -19.53
CA ALA A 200 -22.35 -8.53 -19.87
C ALA A 200 -22.81 -8.87 -21.30
N PRO A 201 -24.03 -9.41 -21.51
CA PRO A 201 -24.45 -9.83 -22.83
C PRO A 201 -24.51 -8.60 -23.74
N SER A 202 -23.60 -8.54 -24.71
CA SER A 202 -23.59 -7.56 -25.81
C SER A 202 -25.00 -7.32 -26.38
N ASP A 203 -25.82 -8.36 -26.40
CA ASP A 203 -27.19 -8.34 -26.91
C ASP A 203 -28.17 -7.49 -26.09
N GLN A 204 -27.93 -7.27 -24.77
CA GLN A 204 -28.84 -6.47 -23.94
C GLN A 204 -28.65 -4.96 -24.14
N ILE A 205 -27.45 -4.50 -24.50
CA ILE A 205 -27.20 -3.09 -24.80
C ILE A 205 -27.86 -2.70 -26.13
N ASP A 206 -27.82 -3.60 -27.12
CA ASP A 206 -28.50 -3.40 -28.40
C ASP A 206 -30.03 -3.45 -28.29
N GLN A 207 -30.60 -4.28 -27.41
CA GLN A 207 -32.05 -4.30 -27.17
C GLN A 207 -32.53 -3.03 -26.45
N ARG A 208 -31.75 -2.49 -25.50
CA ARG A 208 -32.10 -1.27 -24.77
C ARG A 208 -32.09 -0.02 -25.66
N ASN A 209 -31.17 0.03 -26.64
CA ASN A 209 -31.14 1.10 -27.63
C ASN A 209 -32.28 0.97 -28.66
N LYS A 210 -32.60 -0.26 -29.11
CA LYS A 210 -33.76 -0.50 -29.99
C LYS A 210 -35.11 -0.15 -29.35
N GLN A 211 -35.24 -0.31 -28.03
CA GLN A 211 -36.47 0.03 -27.32
C GLN A 211 -36.67 1.54 -27.13
N ASN A 212 -35.58 2.31 -27.10
CA ASN A 212 -35.64 3.78 -27.04
C ASN A 212 -35.97 4.42 -28.40
N ASP A 213 -35.58 3.80 -29.52
CA ASP A 213 -35.92 4.27 -30.87
C ASP A 213 -37.41 4.06 -31.25
N LEU A 214 -38.09 3.11 -30.60
CA LEU A 214 -39.53 2.86 -30.82
C LEU A 214 -40.46 3.90 -30.16
N ASN A 215 -39.94 4.76 -29.28
CA ASN A 215 -40.72 5.78 -28.58
C ASN A 215 -40.47 7.22 -29.08
N ALA A 216 -39.66 7.41 -30.13
CA ALA A 216 -39.48 8.73 -30.73
C ALA A 216 -40.70 9.10 -31.62
N PRO A 217 -41.34 10.28 -31.42
CA PRO A 217 -42.47 10.71 -32.23
C PRO A 217 -42.05 10.93 -33.69
N VAL A 218 -42.61 10.11 -34.57
CA VAL A 218 -42.41 10.10 -36.02
C VAL A 218 -43.00 11.37 -36.63
N ASN A 219 -42.15 12.37 -36.90
CA ASN A 219 -42.49 13.50 -37.75
C ASN A 219 -42.02 13.19 -39.19
N ARG A 220 -42.89 12.60 -40.00
CA ARG A 220 -42.65 12.29 -41.42
C ARG A 220 -42.79 13.57 -42.25
N SER A 221 -41.66 14.09 -42.73
CA SER A 221 -41.64 14.89 -43.96
C SER A 221 -40.95 14.06 -45.04
N ILE A 222 -41.69 13.79 -46.11
CA ILE A 222 -41.27 13.00 -47.27
C ILE A 222 -40.62 13.97 -48.24
N HIS A 223 -39.32 13.84 -48.50
CA HIS A 223 -38.75 14.21 -49.80
C HIS A 223 -37.48 13.40 -50.14
N SER A 224 -37.61 12.63 -51.22
CA SER A 224 -36.61 12.25 -52.25
C SER A 224 -35.22 11.75 -51.84
N ILE A 225 -35.10 10.43 -51.92
CA ILE A 225 -34.07 9.64 -52.61
C ILE A 225 -32.95 10.46 -53.29
N ASP A 226 -31.73 10.37 -52.74
CA ASP A 226 -30.52 10.15 -53.54
C ASP A 226 -29.39 9.46 -52.74
N ARG A 227 -29.11 8.24 -53.16
CA ARG A 227 -27.81 7.54 -53.26
C ARG A 227 -26.60 8.11 -52.48
N ALA A 228 -26.29 7.49 -51.34
CA ALA A 228 -24.91 7.21 -50.94
C ALA A 228 -24.86 5.96 -50.06
N ARG A 229 -24.03 4.97 -50.45
CA ARG A 229 -23.62 3.87 -49.57
C ARG A 229 -22.77 4.46 -48.44
N SER A 230 -23.41 4.98 -47.41
CA SER A 230 -22.78 5.23 -46.12
C SER A 230 -22.82 3.91 -45.37
N LEU A 231 -21.65 3.31 -45.15
CA LEU A 231 -21.47 2.30 -44.10
C LEU A 231 -21.95 2.93 -42.79
N ASN A 232 -23.15 2.57 -42.35
CA ASN A 232 -23.63 2.83 -41.01
C ASN A 232 -22.74 2.05 -40.04
N LYS A 233 -21.57 2.62 -39.71
CA LYS A 233 -20.89 2.29 -38.47
C LYS A 233 -21.90 2.62 -37.37
N PRO A 234 -22.20 1.67 -36.46
CA PRO A 234 -23.03 2.00 -35.31
C PRO A 234 -22.41 3.21 -34.63
N ASN A 235 -23.22 4.25 -34.45
CA ASN A 235 -22.89 5.42 -33.64
C ASN A 235 -22.70 4.93 -32.19
N SER A 236 -21.53 4.35 -31.90
CA SER A 236 -21.00 4.32 -30.55
C SER A 236 -20.90 5.78 -30.14
N ALA A 237 -21.82 6.23 -29.28
CA ALA A 237 -21.89 7.59 -28.76
C ALA A 237 -20.75 7.93 -27.78
N TYR A 238 -19.66 7.16 -27.80
CA TYR A 238 -18.40 7.48 -27.13
C TYR A 238 -17.25 7.75 -28.12
N PRO A 239 -17.38 8.59 -29.16
CA PRO A 239 -16.21 9.05 -29.88
C PRO A 239 -15.55 10.18 -29.07
N SER A 240 -14.22 10.07 -28.85
CA SER A 240 -13.26 11.14 -28.49
C SER A 240 -12.71 11.30 -27.06
N GLN A 241 -13.09 10.49 -26.05
CA GLN A 241 -12.40 10.56 -24.75
C GLN A 241 -11.11 9.72 -24.67
N GLN A 242 -10.96 8.68 -25.51
CA GLN A 242 -9.74 7.85 -25.55
C GLN A 242 -8.47 8.67 -25.82
N SER A 243 -8.55 9.77 -26.58
CA SER A 243 -7.39 10.60 -26.93
C SER A 243 -6.95 11.60 -25.86
N LYS A 244 -7.64 11.70 -24.71
CA LYS A 244 -7.34 12.69 -23.67
C LYS A 244 -6.60 12.16 -22.45
N PHE A 245 -6.23 10.87 -22.43
CA PHE A 245 -5.43 10.29 -21.36
C PHE A 245 -3.92 10.44 -21.69
N PRO A 246 -3.20 11.42 -21.10
CA PRO A 246 -1.75 11.48 -21.25
C PRO A 246 -1.15 10.23 -20.61
N GLY A 247 -0.55 9.37 -21.43
CA GLY A 247 -0.01 8.08 -20.98
C GLY A 247 -0.66 6.84 -21.61
N TYR A 248 -1.71 7.01 -22.40
CA TYR A 248 -2.41 5.90 -23.06
C TYR A 248 -1.48 4.91 -23.77
N THR A 249 -0.58 5.42 -24.62
CA THR A 249 0.36 4.60 -25.38
C THR A 249 1.29 3.80 -24.47
N TYR A 250 1.73 4.36 -23.35
CA TYR A 250 2.56 3.64 -22.38
C TYR A 250 1.79 2.51 -21.71
N VAL A 251 0.51 2.74 -21.37
CA VAL A 251 -0.34 1.72 -20.76
C VAL A 251 -0.61 0.57 -21.74
N GLN A 252 -0.94 0.86 -23.00
CA GLN A 252 -1.13 -0.18 -24.00
C GLN A 252 0.16 -0.97 -24.28
N TYR A 253 1.29 -0.27 -24.40
CA TYR A 253 2.58 -0.92 -24.64
C TYR A 253 2.99 -1.80 -23.47
N ALA A 254 2.82 -1.33 -22.23
CA ALA A 254 3.08 -2.13 -21.03
C ALA A 254 2.15 -3.36 -20.98
N TYR A 255 0.87 -3.21 -21.31
CA TYR A 255 -0.08 -4.34 -21.37
C TYR A 255 0.36 -5.40 -22.40
N ALA A 256 0.65 -4.98 -23.63
CA ALA A 256 1.13 -5.88 -24.68
C ALA A 256 2.46 -6.56 -24.31
N THR A 257 3.34 -5.83 -23.62
CA THR A 257 4.60 -6.38 -23.08
C THR A 257 4.32 -7.46 -22.05
N CYS A 258 3.41 -7.23 -21.10
CA CYS A 258 3.01 -8.26 -20.14
C CYS A 258 2.48 -9.51 -20.86
N GLU A 259 1.60 -9.35 -21.84
CA GLU A 259 1.05 -10.48 -22.61
C GLU A 259 2.12 -11.29 -23.33
N ALA A 260 3.01 -10.62 -24.06
CA ALA A 260 4.11 -11.28 -24.76
C ALA A 260 5.02 -12.05 -23.79
N MET A 261 5.34 -11.46 -22.64
CA MET A 261 6.18 -12.11 -21.62
C MET A 261 5.53 -13.32 -20.97
N LEU A 262 4.20 -13.26 -20.75
CA LEU A 262 3.45 -14.39 -20.22
C LEU A 262 3.33 -15.53 -21.23
N GLN A 263 3.10 -15.22 -22.50
CA GLN A 263 3.09 -16.23 -23.57
C GLN A 263 4.47 -16.91 -23.69
N LEU A 264 5.55 -16.13 -23.67
CA LEU A 264 6.90 -16.68 -23.72
C LEU A 264 7.22 -17.55 -22.49
N ALA A 265 6.82 -17.11 -21.29
CA ALA A 265 6.98 -17.91 -20.07
C ALA A 265 6.23 -19.24 -20.13
N GLN A 266 5.06 -19.27 -20.78
CA GLN A 266 4.31 -20.51 -21.02
C GLN A 266 5.03 -21.43 -22.02
N GLN A 267 5.57 -20.88 -23.12
CA GLN A 267 6.35 -21.63 -24.10
C GLN A 267 7.60 -22.27 -23.48
N GLU A 268 8.24 -21.57 -22.55
CA GLU A 268 9.42 -22.03 -21.82
C GLU A 268 9.08 -22.92 -20.59
N GLY A 269 7.80 -23.21 -20.34
CA GLY A 269 7.37 -24.07 -19.22
C GLY A 269 7.59 -23.47 -17.83
N LEU A 270 7.74 -22.14 -17.72
CA LEU A 270 7.88 -21.43 -16.44
C LEU A 270 6.52 -21.26 -15.72
N ALA A 271 5.43 -21.25 -16.46
CA ALA A 271 4.07 -21.17 -15.93
C ALA A 271 3.12 -22.08 -16.73
N ASN A 272 2.29 -22.83 -16.00
CA ASN A 272 1.44 -23.87 -16.59
C ASN A 272 0.16 -23.33 -17.26
N ALA A 273 -0.20 -22.06 -17.06
CA ALA A 273 -1.48 -21.51 -17.51
C ALA A 273 -1.49 -19.97 -17.56
N SER A 274 -2.62 -19.42 -18.04
CA SER A 274 -2.90 -17.99 -18.19
C SER A 274 -2.57 -17.16 -16.94
N ALA A 275 -2.41 -15.84 -17.09
CA ALA A 275 -2.18 -14.92 -15.97
C ALA A 275 -3.20 -15.07 -14.82
N ALA A 276 -4.41 -15.53 -15.13
CA ALA A 276 -5.47 -15.73 -14.14
C ALA A 276 -5.21 -16.92 -13.19
N ASP A 277 -4.34 -17.85 -13.57
CA ASP A 277 -4.08 -19.09 -12.83
C ASP A 277 -2.70 -19.12 -12.18
N PHE A 278 -1.99 -17.98 -12.23
CA PHE A 278 -0.68 -17.86 -11.59
C PHE A 278 -0.79 -18.03 -10.08
N ASN A 279 -0.03 -18.96 -9.52
CA ASN A 279 -0.06 -19.31 -8.11
C ASN A 279 1.24 -18.85 -7.43
N TRP A 280 1.15 -17.92 -6.49
CA TRP A 280 2.30 -17.37 -5.76
C TRP A 280 2.82 -18.27 -4.63
N SER A 281 2.17 -19.40 -4.33
CA SER A 281 2.56 -20.29 -3.23
C SER A 281 3.96 -20.91 -3.36
N PHE A 282 4.59 -20.87 -4.53
CA PHE A 282 6.00 -21.28 -4.67
C PHE A 282 6.96 -20.33 -3.93
N LEU A 283 6.61 -19.04 -3.77
CA LEU A 283 7.41 -18.09 -2.98
C LEU A 283 7.30 -18.36 -1.48
N SER A 284 6.16 -18.86 -1.01
CA SER A 284 5.95 -19.14 0.41
C SER A 284 6.52 -20.48 0.85
N HIS A 285 6.68 -21.44 -0.09
CA HIS A 285 7.18 -22.79 0.19
C HIS A 285 8.19 -23.27 -0.86
N PRO A 286 9.42 -22.71 -0.90
CA PRO A 286 10.45 -23.17 -1.84
C PRO A 286 10.72 -24.68 -1.69
N GLU A 287 10.66 -25.21 -0.46
CA GLU A 287 10.92 -26.63 -0.18
C GLU A 287 9.86 -27.59 -0.75
N LYS A 288 8.61 -27.14 -0.96
CA LYS A 288 7.52 -27.99 -1.47
C LYS A 288 7.45 -28.04 -2.99
N SER A 289 8.19 -27.18 -3.69
CA SER A 289 8.30 -27.21 -5.14
C SER A 289 9.20 -28.35 -5.61
N ASN A 290 8.74 -29.60 -5.44
CA ASN A 290 9.47 -30.80 -5.83
C ASN A 290 9.82 -30.85 -7.33
N GLN A 291 9.22 -30.01 -8.17
CA GLN A 291 9.51 -29.96 -9.61
C GLN A 291 10.81 -29.21 -9.96
N PHE A 292 11.31 -28.31 -9.10
CA PHE A 292 12.49 -27.48 -9.40
C PHE A 292 13.68 -27.70 -8.46
N ASN A 293 13.47 -28.46 -7.38
CA ASN A 293 14.40 -28.59 -6.25
C ASN A 293 15.67 -29.42 -6.49
N GLN A 294 15.91 -29.97 -7.68
CA GLN A 294 17.14 -30.72 -7.95
C GLN A 294 18.35 -29.82 -8.27
N PHE A 295 18.14 -28.63 -8.84
CA PHE A 295 19.26 -27.74 -9.21
C PHE A 295 19.68 -26.79 -8.09
N ASP A 296 18.75 -26.29 -7.27
CA ASP A 296 19.05 -25.28 -6.24
C ASP A 296 19.66 -25.85 -4.95
N ARG A 297 19.44 -27.14 -4.64
CA ARG A 297 20.03 -27.78 -3.44
C ARG A 297 21.56 -27.86 -3.47
N ALA A 298 22.18 -27.78 -4.64
CA ALA A 298 23.64 -27.80 -4.78
C ALA A 298 24.30 -26.44 -4.50
N LEU A 299 23.53 -25.34 -4.48
CA LEU A 299 24.05 -23.96 -4.38
C LEU A 299 23.69 -23.26 -3.07
N GLN A 300 22.77 -23.80 -2.27
CA GLN A 300 22.37 -23.19 -1.00
C GLN A 300 23.27 -23.67 0.15
N SER A 301 24.24 -22.83 0.51
CA SER A 301 24.94 -22.91 1.79
C SER A 301 23.95 -22.66 2.95
N PRO A 302 23.91 -23.51 3.99
CA PRO A 302 22.91 -23.46 5.08
C PRO A 302 23.02 -22.24 6.01
N ALA A 303 23.97 -21.32 5.78
CA ALA A 303 24.23 -20.18 6.67
C ALA A 303 23.84 -18.81 6.08
N SER A 304 23.24 -18.75 4.89
CA SER A 304 22.90 -17.48 4.26
C SER A 304 21.52 -17.02 4.72
N PRO A 305 21.36 -15.84 5.37
CA PRO A 305 20.05 -15.32 5.72
C PRO A 305 19.21 -15.25 4.44
N SER A 306 17.98 -15.79 4.50
CA SER A 306 17.06 -15.96 3.37
C SER A 306 17.07 -14.72 2.48
N ARG A 307 17.82 -14.82 1.38
CA ARG A 307 18.06 -13.69 0.48
C ARG A 307 16.74 -13.38 -0.18
N LEU A 308 16.28 -12.13 -0.07
CA LEU A 308 14.97 -11.76 -0.60
C LEU A 308 14.93 -12.05 -2.11
N ILE A 309 13.84 -12.58 -2.67
CA ILE A 309 13.75 -12.94 -4.09
C ILE A 309 13.74 -11.67 -4.95
N PHE A 310 13.08 -10.61 -4.48
CA PHE A 310 13.06 -9.30 -5.11
C PHE A 310 14.09 -8.38 -4.47
N GLN A 311 15.11 -7.99 -5.23
CA GLN A 311 16.26 -7.23 -4.72
C GLN A 311 16.59 -6.02 -5.55
N THR A 312 16.24 -6.03 -6.83
CA THR A 312 16.57 -4.94 -7.72
C THR A 312 15.63 -3.77 -7.47
N GLU A 313 16.14 -2.57 -7.68
CA GLU A 313 15.37 -1.34 -7.58
C GLU A 313 14.10 -1.35 -8.46
N PRO A 314 14.17 -1.77 -9.75
CA PRO A 314 13.00 -1.85 -10.61
C PRO A 314 11.92 -2.84 -10.13
N GLU A 315 12.31 -3.98 -9.54
CA GLU A 315 11.36 -4.93 -8.93
C GLU A 315 10.60 -4.28 -7.78
N LEU A 316 11.33 -3.64 -6.86
CA LEU A 316 10.73 -2.98 -5.70
C LEU A 316 9.82 -1.83 -6.12
N GLN A 317 10.21 -1.07 -7.14
CA GLN A 317 9.37 -0.01 -7.70
C GLN A 317 8.04 -0.55 -8.22
N LEU A 318 8.07 -1.61 -9.05
CA LEU A 318 6.86 -2.23 -9.58
C LEU A 318 5.98 -2.79 -8.46
N ILE A 319 6.57 -3.50 -7.51
CA ILE A 319 5.87 -4.04 -6.34
C ILE A 319 5.17 -2.91 -5.56
N VAL A 320 5.85 -1.79 -5.32
CA VAL A 320 5.25 -0.68 -4.58
C VAL A 320 4.10 -0.02 -5.33
N GLU A 321 4.15 0.09 -6.66
CA GLU A 321 2.98 0.54 -7.43
C GLU A 321 1.81 -0.44 -7.33
N ILE A 322 2.08 -1.75 -7.39
CA ILE A 322 1.05 -2.79 -7.18
C ILE A 322 0.43 -2.66 -5.78
N LEU A 323 1.26 -2.49 -4.74
CA LEU A 323 0.81 -2.32 -3.36
C LEU A 323 -0.04 -1.06 -3.18
N LYS A 324 0.38 0.08 -3.75
CA LYS A 324 -0.40 1.33 -3.76
C LYS A 324 -1.81 1.12 -4.32
N ILE A 325 -1.90 0.40 -5.43
CA ILE A 325 -3.17 0.11 -6.09
C ILE A 325 -4.02 -0.81 -5.21
N GLY A 326 -3.45 -1.92 -4.72
CA GLY A 326 -4.15 -2.85 -3.83
C GLY A 326 -4.68 -2.18 -2.56
N ASP A 327 -3.86 -1.39 -1.88
CA ASP A 327 -4.24 -0.62 -0.70
C ASP A 327 -5.38 0.37 -1.01
N TYR A 328 -5.32 1.04 -2.17
CA TYR A 328 -6.37 1.97 -2.59
C TYR A 328 -7.71 1.28 -2.82
N PHE A 329 -7.73 0.16 -3.56
CA PHE A 329 -8.97 -0.57 -3.87
C PHE A 329 -9.64 -1.09 -2.61
N LEU A 330 -8.84 -1.69 -1.73
CA LEU A 330 -9.34 -2.34 -0.53
C LEU A 330 -9.73 -1.35 0.57
N SER A 331 -9.15 -0.15 0.60
CA SER A 331 -9.54 0.92 1.54
C SER A 331 -10.76 1.71 1.07
N SER A 332 -10.99 1.80 -0.25
CA SER A 332 -12.03 2.65 -0.82
C SER A 332 -13.46 2.09 -0.68
N ASN A 333 -13.65 0.88 -0.10
CA ASN A 333 -14.94 0.20 0.03
C ASN A 333 -15.81 0.32 -1.24
N ILE A 334 -15.18 0.23 -2.42
CA ILE A 334 -15.87 0.41 -3.70
C ILE A 334 -16.85 -0.76 -3.83
N PRO A 335 -18.17 -0.51 -3.93
CA PRO A 335 -19.14 -1.57 -4.13
C PRO A 335 -18.80 -2.35 -5.41
N ASP A 336 -18.93 -3.67 -5.37
CA ASP A 336 -18.59 -4.55 -6.49
C ASP A 336 -19.25 -4.05 -7.79
N GLY A 337 -18.43 -3.88 -8.83
CA GLY A 337 -18.88 -3.48 -10.17
C GLY A 337 -19.17 -1.98 -10.37
N GLN A 338 -19.00 -1.12 -9.37
CA GLN A 338 -19.11 0.33 -9.58
C GLN A 338 -17.80 0.92 -10.11
N PRO A 339 -17.85 1.80 -11.13
CA PRO A 339 -16.68 2.55 -11.54
C PRO A 339 -16.22 3.42 -10.37
N PRO A 340 -14.90 3.63 -10.24
CA PRO A 340 -14.35 4.48 -9.19
C PRO A 340 -14.88 5.92 -9.27
N PRO A 341 -14.96 6.62 -8.14
CA PRO A 341 -15.41 8.01 -8.11
C PRO A 341 -14.46 8.99 -8.80
N ASN A 342 -13.20 8.61 -9.09
CA ASN A 342 -12.20 9.51 -9.65
C ASN A 342 -11.37 8.88 -10.79
N VAL A 343 -11.87 9.06 -12.03
CA VAL A 343 -11.22 8.60 -13.27
C VAL A 343 -9.77 9.09 -13.39
N ARG A 344 -9.47 10.33 -12.96
CA ARG A 344 -8.10 10.87 -13.05
C ARG A 344 -7.12 10.13 -12.14
N GLN A 345 -7.55 9.70 -10.97
CA GLN A 345 -6.70 8.91 -10.08
C GLN A 345 -6.37 7.54 -10.68
N TRP A 346 -7.33 6.92 -11.37
CA TRP A 346 -7.13 5.64 -12.05
C TRP A 346 -6.21 5.74 -13.25
N GLN A 347 -6.42 6.77 -14.06
CA GLN A 347 -5.50 7.12 -15.15
C GLN A 347 -4.07 7.31 -14.63
N LYS A 348 -3.90 8.04 -13.51
CA LYS A 348 -2.59 8.23 -12.89
C LYS A 348 -1.99 6.93 -12.36
N ALA A 349 -2.80 6.08 -11.73
CA ALA A 349 -2.37 4.78 -11.21
C ALA A 349 -1.95 3.84 -12.35
N ALA A 350 -2.75 3.75 -13.42
CA ALA A 350 -2.45 2.96 -14.60
C ALA A 350 -1.16 3.41 -15.28
N TYR A 351 -0.97 4.72 -15.43
CA TYR A 351 0.27 5.28 -15.99
C TYR A 351 1.48 4.98 -15.11
N GLY A 352 1.38 5.16 -13.79
CA GLY A 352 2.47 4.87 -12.84
C GLY A 352 2.86 3.38 -12.83
N LEU A 353 1.85 2.49 -12.87
CA LEU A 353 2.04 1.06 -12.98
C LEU A 353 2.71 0.67 -14.31
N ALA A 354 2.22 1.21 -15.44
CA ALA A 354 2.78 0.94 -16.76
C ALA A 354 4.24 1.41 -16.86
N LEU A 355 4.56 2.61 -16.39
CA LEU A 355 5.93 3.12 -16.40
C LEU A 355 6.87 2.24 -15.56
N SER A 356 6.44 1.85 -14.35
CA SER A 356 7.25 0.99 -13.48
C SER A 356 7.41 -0.43 -14.08
N CYS A 357 6.40 -0.94 -14.77
CA CYS A 357 6.47 -2.21 -15.49
C CYS A 357 7.50 -2.17 -16.63
N LEU A 358 7.52 -1.09 -17.41
CA LEU A 358 8.47 -0.93 -18.52
C LEU A 358 9.92 -0.80 -18.01
N ILE A 359 10.14 -0.05 -16.93
CA ILE A 359 11.46 0.03 -16.27
C ILE A 359 11.89 -1.35 -15.78
N PHE A 360 10.97 -2.10 -15.16
CA PHE A 360 11.20 -3.47 -14.72
C PHE A 360 11.55 -4.39 -15.89
N TYR A 361 10.79 -4.35 -17.00
CA TYR A 361 11.05 -5.14 -18.20
C TYR A 361 12.44 -4.87 -18.78
N GLU A 362 12.86 -3.61 -18.84
CA GLU A 362 14.16 -3.20 -19.39
C GLU A 362 15.35 -3.67 -18.53
N HIS A 363 15.20 -3.65 -17.20
CA HIS A 363 16.33 -3.84 -16.28
C HIS A 363 16.36 -5.20 -15.56
N CYS A 364 15.27 -5.97 -15.61
CA CYS A 364 15.14 -7.24 -14.91
C CYS A 364 15.00 -8.40 -15.90
N PRO A 365 16.10 -9.04 -16.33
CA PRO A 365 16.04 -10.11 -17.32
C PRO A 365 15.22 -11.31 -16.80
N MET A 366 14.22 -11.76 -17.54
CA MET A 366 13.48 -12.96 -17.15
C MET A 366 14.27 -14.26 -17.37
N PHE A 367 15.10 -14.30 -18.41
CA PHE A 367 15.87 -15.47 -18.81
C PHE A 367 17.33 -15.34 -18.38
N GLY A 368 18.00 -16.47 -18.18
CA GLY A 368 19.39 -16.50 -17.70
C GLY A 368 19.55 -16.19 -16.21
N VAL A 369 18.45 -16.12 -15.45
CA VAL A 369 18.43 -16.05 -13.98
C VAL A 369 17.98 -17.39 -13.38
N SER A 370 18.02 -17.53 -12.06
CA SER A 370 17.52 -18.75 -11.43
C SER A 370 16.01 -18.95 -11.71
N PRO A 371 15.53 -20.19 -11.85
CA PRO A 371 14.12 -20.47 -12.11
C PRO A 371 13.17 -19.80 -11.11
N ALA A 372 13.53 -19.78 -9.82
CA ALA A 372 12.74 -19.14 -8.78
C ALA A 372 12.54 -17.63 -9.05
N ILE A 373 13.59 -16.92 -9.46
CA ILE A 373 13.51 -15.49 -9.81
C ILE A 373 12.69 -15.30 -11.09
N ALA A 374 12.91 -16.14 -12.11
CA ALA A 374 12.15 -16.08 -13.35
C ALA A 374 10.64 -16.23 -13.10
N ILE A 375 10.23 -17.25 -12.34
CA ILE A 375 8.83 -17.49 -12.00
C ILE A 375 8.26 -16.33 -11.17
N ALA A 376 9.02 -15.81 -10.20
CA ALA A 376 8.62 -14.63 -9.41
C ALA A 376 8.33 -13.41 -10.29
N ARG A 377 9.19 -13.16 -11.29
CA ARG A 377 9.03 -12.08 -12.27
C ARG A 377 7.86 -12.30 -13.21
N VAL A 378 7.61 -13.53 -13.64
CA VAL A 378 6.40 -13.90 -14.41
C VAL A 378 5.13 -13.58 -13.61
N GLY A 379 5.13 -13.84 -12.30
CA GLY A 379 4.04 -13.47 -11.42
C GLY A 379 3.78 -11.96 -11.39
N LEU A 380 4.84 -11.14 -11.36
CA LEU A 380 4.71 -9.68 -11.40
C LEU A 380 4.10 -9.22 -12.73
N PHE A 381 4.48 -9.81 -13.87
CA PHE A 381 3.83 -9.53 -15.16
C PHE A 381 2.35 -9.93 -15.16
N ALA A 382 2.00 -11.11 -14.63
CA ALA A 382 0.62 -11.58 -14.54
C ALA A 382 -0.25 -10.61 -13.73
N LEU A 383 0.21 -10.24 -12.53
CA LEU A 383 -0.51 -9.32 -11.66
C LEU A 383 -0.61 -7.91 -12.28
N THR A 384 0.46 -7.43 -12.91
CA THR A 384 0.48 -6.14 -13.59
C THR A 384 -0.51 -6.10 -14.76
N GLN A 385 -0.56 -7.16 -15.57
CA GLN A 385 -1.52 -7.27 -16.68
C GLN A 385 -2.96 -7.18 -16.16
N GLN A 386 -3.29 -7.95 -15.11
CA GLN A 386 -4.64 -7.96 -14.51
C GLN A 386 -5.02 -6.59 -13.96
N LEU A 387 -4.08 -5.91 -13.29
CA LEU A 387 -4.27 -4.57 -12.76
C LEU A 387 -4.46 -3.53 -13.87
N ILE A 388 -3.68 -3.59 -14.95
CA ILE A 388 -3.89 -2.71 -16.10
C ILE A 388 -5.28 -2.99 -16.69
N LYS A 389 -5.64 -4.25 -16.95
CA LYS A 389 -6.99 -4.62 -17.47
C LYS A 389 -8.09 -4.02 -16.60
N LEU A 390 -7.97 -4.13 -15.27
CA LEU A 390 -8.92 -3.57 -14.32
C LEU A 390 -8.97 -2.03 -14.38
N LEU A 391 -7.81 -1.36 -14.32
CA LEU A 391 -7.72 0.09 -14.22
C LEU A 391 -8.19 0.82 -15.47
N VAL A 392 -8.05 0.19 -16.64
CA VAL A 392 -8.27 0.88 -17.90
C VAL A 392 -9.21 0.17 -18.87
N GLY A 393 -9.72 -1.02 -18.54
CA GLY A 393 -10.61 -1.79 -19.42
C GLY A 393 -11.89 -1.05 -19.82
N ASN A 394 -12.38 -0.11 -19.00
CA ASN A 394 -13.52 0.74 -19.32
C ASN A 394 -13.14 2.09 -19.94
N LEU A 395 -11.84 2.41 -20.01
CA LEU A 395 -11.34 3.71 -20.44
C LEU A 395 -10.72 3.66 -21.85
N ILE A 396 -10.13 2.51 -22.20
CA ILE A 396 -9.39 2.32 -23.43
C ILE A 396 -9.56 0.91 -23.98
N ASP A 397 -9.51 0.80 -25.30
CA ASP A 397 -9.49 -0.49 -25.98
C ASP A 397 -8.12 -1.12 -25.77
N LEU A 398 -8.09 -2.19 -24.98
CA LEU A 398 -6.92 -3.05 -24.84
C LEU A 398 -6.90 -4.04 -26.01
N PRO A 399 -5.71 -4.34 -26.57
CA PRO A 399 -5.60 -5.38 -27.59
C PRO A 399 -6.09 -6.71 -27.00
N THR A 400 -7.07 -7.34 -27.65
CA THR A 400 -7.64 -8.62 -27.22
C THR A 400 -6.92 -9.83 -27.83
N GLN A 401 -6.06 -9.60 -28.83
CA GLN A 401 -5.31 -10.62 -29.53
C GLN A 401 -3.95 -10.03 -29.95
N LEU A 402 -2.86 -10.71 -29.56
CA LEU A 402 -1.50 -10.51 -30.08
C LEU A 402 -1.15 -11.61 -31.08
#